data_AF-A0A498G2Y4-F1
#
_entry.id   AF-A0A498G2Y4-F1
#
_cell.length_a   1.000
_cell.length_b   1.000
_cell.length_c   1.000
_cell.angle_alpha   90.00
_cell.angle_beta   90.00
_cell.angle_gamma   90.00
#
_symmetry.space_group_name_H-M   'P 1'
#
loop_
_entity.id
_entity.type
_entity.pdbx_description
1 polymer ?
#
loop_
_entity_poly.entity_id
_entity_poly.type
_entity_poly.pdbx_seq_one_letter_code
_entity_poly.pdbx_strand_id
1 'polypeptide(L)'
;MAGIDLNDADESIINTLREGRNTPSILARELDYSREYVSQRLRRLREHDIVARVDRGLYELVEENAPAVGDEDGQQRREEPTTPPSETSPVDREERRETNVEDALDAVDFPGGREREECVEAVRAAYEYLQREGSGTMREFVREVMPEHPVGYDVPDLEPGERYRGAWWRKVVKPGLAAIPDVESPPRGASDWTLSE
;
A
#
# COMPACT_ATOMS: atom_id res chain seq x y z
N MET A 1 19.80 -5.53 27.56
CA MET A 1 19.04 -6.37 26.60
C MET A 1 17.61 -6.38 27.11
N ALA A 2 16.73 -5.61 26.47
CA ALA A 2 15.34 -5.48 26.91
C ALA A 2 14.53 -6.60 26.26
N GLY A 3 14.00 -7.50 27.09
CA GLY A 3 13.05 -8.51 26.64
C GLY A 3 11.80 -7.82 26.11
N ILE A 4 11.45 -8.10 24.87
CA ILE A 4 10.21 -7.62 24.27
C ILE A 4 9.11 -8.52 24.83
N ASP A 5 8.05 -7.90 25.34
CA ASP A 5 6.76 -8.59 25.56
C ASP A 5 6.20 -8.92 24.17
N LEU A 6 6.65 -10.05 23.62
CA LEU A 6 6.05 -10.68 22.46
C LEU A 6 4.64 -11.10 22.88
N ASN A 7 3.65 -10.48 22.26
CA ASN A 7 2.25 -10.84 22.41
C ASN A 7 1.94 -12.01 21.47
N ASP A 8 0.81 -12.66 21.70
CA ASP A 8 0.33 -13.80 20.92
C ASP A 8 0.30 -13.50 19.40
N ALA A 9 -0.04 -12.26 19.04
CA ALA A 9 0.00 -11.77 17.66
C ALA A 9 1.42 -11.63 17.08
N ASP A 10 2.42 -11.22 17.87
CA ASP A 10 3.80 -11.15 17.39
C ASP A 10 4.35 -12.55 17.12
N GLU A 11 4.08 -13.49 18.03
CA GLU A 11 4.49 -14.88 17.88
C GLU A 11 3.85 -15.51 16.64
N SER A 12 2.56 -15.23 16.40
CA SER A 12 1.86 -15.67 15.20
C SER A 12 2.48 -15.09 13.92
N ILE A 13 2.78 -13.79 13.90
CA ILE A 13 3.45 -13.13 12.76
C ILE A 13 4.83 -13.75 12.51
N ILE A 14 5.61 -13.98 13.56
CA ILE A 14 6.94 -14.59 13.47
C ILE A 14 6.85 -16.02 12.95
N ASN A 15 5.86 -16.79 13.40
CA ASN A 15 5.69 -18.18 12.98
C ASN A 15 5.33 -18.27 11.49
N THR A 16 4.42 -17.42 11.01
CA THR A 16 4.10 -17.35 9.56
C THR A 16 5.29 -16.85 8.74
N LEU A 17 6.10 -15.90 9.27
CA LEU A 17 7.32 -15.44 8.60
C LEU A 17 8.46 -16.48 8.60
N ARG A 18 8.41 -17.49 9.49
CA ARG A 18 9.32 -18.65 9.43
C ARG A 18 9.00 -19.58 8.27
N GLU A 19 7.74 -19.64 7.86
CA GLU A 19 7.30 -20.47 6.73
C GLU A 19 7.71 -19.85 5.39
N GLY A 20 7.94 -18.53 5.36
CA GLY A 20 8.48 -17.84 4.19
C GLY A 20 8.28 -16.33 4.21
N ARG A 21 8.61 -15.69 3.08
CA ARG A 21 8.47 -14.25 2.88
C ARG A 21 7.01 -13.86 2.76
N ASN A 22 6.57 -12.91 3.58
CA ASN A 22 5.18 -12.47 3.59
C ASN A 22 5.04 -10.95 3.62
N THR A 23 3.89 -10.49 3.09
CA THR A 23 3.48 -9.08 3.07
C THR A 23 2.52 -8.84 4.24
N PRO A 24 2.48 -7.65 4.87
CA PRO A 24 1.54 -7.32 5.94
C PRO A 24 0.08 -7.63 5.61
N SER A 25 -0.33 -7.51 4.35
CA SER A 25 -1.69 -7.83 3.90
C SER A 25 -1.98 -9.33 3.92
N ILE A 26 -0.99 -10.18 3.60
CA ILE A 26 -1.12 -11.65 3.67
C ILE A 26 -1.22 -12.06 5.15
N LEU A 27 -0.33 -11.52 5.98
CA LEU A 27 -0.29 -11.80 7.43
C LEU A 27 -1.59 -11.38 8.12
N ALA A 28 -2.13 -10.21 7.77
CA ALA A 28 -3.42 -9.74 8.31
C ALA A 28 -4.56 -10.70 7.96
N ARG A 29 -4.58 -11.21 6.72
CA ARG A 29 -5.63 -12.12 6.25
C ARG A 29 -5.50 -13.53 6.85
N GLU A 30 -4.29 -14.05 7.00
CA GLU A 30 -4.06 -15.38 7.59
C GLU A 30 -4.29 -15.41 9.10
N LEU A 31 -3.94 -14.33 9.79
CA LEU A 31 -4.02 -14.26 11.24
C LEU A 31 -5.33 -13.64 11.75
N ASP A 32 -6.24 -13.26 10.84
CA ASP A 32 -7.52 -12.59 11.13
C ASP A 32 -7.34 -11.33 12.02
N TYR A 33 -6.24 -10.60 11.81
CA TYR A 33 -5.95 -9.35 12.52
C TYR A 33 -6.05 -8.15 11.57
N SER A 34 -6.39 -6.98 12.13
CA SER A 34 -6.37 -5.74 11.35
C SER A 34 -4.97 -5.44 10.80
N ARG A 35 -4.89 -5.09 9.51
CA ARG A 35 -3.63 -4.76 8.81
C ARG A 35 -2.83 -3.65 9.50
N GLU A 36 -3.51 -2.68 10.09
CA GLU A 36 -2.88 -1.62 10.90
C GLU A 36 -2.16 -2.18 12.13
N TYR A 37 -2.79 -3.15 12.81
CA TYR A 37 -2.22 -3.81 13.99
C TYR A 37 -0.97 -4.62 13.60
N VAL A 38 -1.05 -5.40 12.51
CA VAL A 38 0.07 -6.16 11.96
C VAL A 38 1.21 -5.23 11.51
N SER A 39 0.90 -4.12 10.83
CA SER A 39 1.91 -3.15 10.38
C SER A 39 2.61 -2.45 11.53
N GLN A 40 1.87 -2.12 12.59
CA GLN A 40 2.42 -1.53 13.82
C GLN A 40 3.32 -2.54 14.55
N ARG A 41 2.94 -3.83 14.56
CA ARG A 41 3.77 -4.91 15.12
C ARG A 41 5.03 -5.19 14.30
N LEU A 42 4.93 -5.25 12.98
CA LEU A 42 6.08 -5.42 12.08
C LEU A 42 7.09 -4.28 12.22
N ARG A 43 6.65 -3.04 12.41
CA ARG A 43 7.55 -1.92 12.72
C ARG A 43 8.35 -2.18 14.00
N ARG A 44 7.70 -2.58 15.09
CA ARG A 44 8.39 -2.89 16.36
C ARG A 44 9.35 -4.06 16.22
N LEU A 45 8.92 -5.16 15.57
CA LEU A 45 9.77 -6.33 15.33
C LEU A 45 11.01 -5.96 14.49
N ARG A 46 10.85 -5.03 13.53
CA ARG A 46 11.95 -4.49 12.74
C ARG A 46 12.88 -3.59 13.55
N GLU A 47 12.37 -2.80 14.48
CA GLU A 47 13.20 -1.99 15.40
C GLU A 47 14.09 -2.85 16.30
N HIS A 48 13.70 -4.11 16.51
CA HIS A 48 14.43 -5.08 17.31
C HIS A 48 15.26 -6.07 16.48
N ASP A 49 15.43 -5.83 15.17
CA ASP A 49 16.17 -6.71 14.24
C ASP A 49 15.65 -8.16 14.21
N ILE A 50 14.36 -8.38 14.53
CA ILE A 50 13.71 -9.71 14.44
C ILE A 50 13.24 -9.98 13.01
N VAL A 51 12.73 -8.95 12.34
CA VAL A 51 12.27 -9.03 10.94
C VAL A 51 12.94 -7.94 10.12
N ALA A 52 13.32 -8.27 8.89
CA ALA A 52 13.89 -7.35 7.92
C ALA A 52 12.94 -7.16 6.74
N ARG A 53 12.86 -5.91 6.27
CA ARG A 53 12.20 -5.60 5.01
C ARG A 53 13.15 -5.92 3.87
N VAL A 54 12.89 -7.01 3.15
CA VAL A 54 13.72 -7.47 2.04
C VAL A 54 13.42 -6.67 0.78
N ASP A 55 12.14 -6.34 0.52
CA ASP A 55 11.73 -5.63 -0.69
C ASP A 55 10.40 -4.86 -0.50
N ARG A 56 9.83 -4.28 -1.59
CA ARG A 56 8.56 -3.49 -1.62
C ARG A 56 7.39 -4.08 -0.79
N GLY A 57 7.42 -3.82 0.51
CA GLY A 57 6.42 -4.34 1.46
C GLY A 57 6.62 -5.79 1.89
N LEU A 58 7.70 -6.45 1.45
CA LEU A 58 7.98 -7.85 1.75
C LEU A 58 8.91 -7.96 2.97
N TYR A 59 8.47 -8.74 3.97
CA TYR A 59 9.20 -8.97 5.21
C TYR A 59 9.71 -10.41 5.28
N GLU A 60 10.89 -10.58 5.87
CA GLU A 60 11.54 -11.86 6.14
C GLU A 60 12.06 -11.86 7.58
N LEU A 61 12.12 -13.05 8.18
CA LEU A 61 12.70 -13.21 9.52
C LEU A 61 14.22 -13.09 9.45
N VAL A 62 14.83 -12.31 10.34
CA VAL A 62 16.30 -12.18 10.43
C VAL A 62 16.83 -13.38 11.24
N GLU A 63 17.30 -14.39 10.53
CA GLU A 63 17.77 -15.67 11.11
C GLU A 63 19.17 -15.62 11.77
N GLU A 64 19.60 -14.54 12.42
CA GLU A 64 20.91 -14.52 13.14
C GLU A 64 20.92 -15.37 14.45
N ASN A 65 20.05 -16.37 14.58
CA ASN A 65 20.12 -17.36 15.66
C ASN A 65 19.57 -18.74 15.26
N ALA A 66 19.79 -19.20 14.04
CA ALA A 66 19.63 -20.61 13.71
C ALA A 66 20.89 -21.38 14.14
N PRO A 67 20.88 -22.21 15.21
CA PRO A 67 21.90 -23.25 15.33
C PRO A 67 21.72 -24.20 14.15
N ALA A 68 22.74 -24.27 13.31
CA ALA A 68 22.84 -25.25 12.25
C ALA A 68 22.62 -26.65 12.83
N VAL A 69 21.51 -27.29 12.43
CA VAL A 69 21.39 -28.73 12.48
C VAL A 69 20.75 -29.17 11.17
N GLY A 70 21.54 -29.85 10.35
CA GLY A 70 21.03 -30.75 9.31
C GLY A 70 20.19 -31.86 9.96
N ASP A 71 19.53 -32.75 9.25
CA ASP A 71 19.81 -33.32 7.95
C ASP A 71 18.50 -34.00 7.49
N GLU A 72 18.27 -33.94 6.17
CA GLU A 72 17.80 -35.04 5.32
C GLU A 72 16.40 -35.69 5.49
N ASP A 73 15.72 -35.68 4.34
CA ASP A 73 14.92 -36.76 3.73
C ASP A 73 13.40 -36.80 3.96
N GLY A 74 12.67 -36.80 2.85
CA GLY A 74 11.20 -36.90 2.85
C GLY A 74 10.54 -36.61 1.51
N GLN A 75 11.09 -37.14 0.44
CA GLN A 75 10.56 -37.07 -0.92
C GLN A 75 9.10 -37.53 -1.02
N GLN A 76 8.17 -36.69 -1.49
CA GLN A 76 7.03 -37.18 -2.28
C GLN A 76 6.76 -36.30 -3.50
N ARG A 77 6.67 -37.02 -4.61
CA ARG A 77 6.66 -36.61 -6.00
C ARG A 77 5.21 -36.69 -6.47
N ARG A 78 4.85 -35.81 -7.41
CA ARG A 78 3.64 -35.81 -8.27
C ARG A 78 2.40 -35.26 -7.53
N GLU A 79 1.53 -34.47 -8.13
CA GLU A 79 1.08 -34.42 -9.52
C GLU A 79 0.75 -32.96 -9.89
N GLU A 80 1.00 -32.55 -11.13
CA GLU A 80 0.31 -31.41 -11.73
C GLU A 80 -1.17 -31.77 -11.91
N PRO A 81 -2.14 -31.00 -11.40
CA PRO A 81 -3.39 -30.80 -12.09
C PRO A 81 -3.26 -29.53 -12.91
N THR A 82 -3.14 -29.74 -14.22
CA THR A 82 -3.55 -28.81 -15.25
C THR A 82 -4.89 -28.17 -14.86
N THR A 83 -4.85 -26.92 -14.43
CA THR A 83 -6.03 -26.07 -14.49
C THR A 83 -5.73 -25.10 -15.61
N PRO A 84 -6.40 -25.19 -16.78
CA PRO A 84 -6.33 -24.09 -17.71
C PRO A 84 -6.84 -22.86 -16.97
N PRO A 85 -6.16 -21.70 -16.99
CA PRO A 85 -6.80 -20.47 -16.56
C PRO A 85 -7.91 -20.18 -17.58
N SER A 86 -9.07 -20.78 -17.36
CA SER A 86 -10.32 -20.37 -17.97
C SER A 86 -10.64 -19.02 -17.37
N GLU A 87 -10.67 -18.02 -18.26
CA GLU A 87 -11.29 -16.72 -18.07
C GLU A 87 -10.66 -15.84 -16.99
N THR A 88 -9.79 -14.94 -17.48
CA THR A 88 -9.73 -13.54 -17.06
C THR A 88 -11.11 -13.02 -16.62
N SER A 89 -11.45 -13.19 -15.35
CA SER A 89 -12.35 -12.30 -14.66
C SER A 89 -11.63 -10.94 -14.53
N PRO A 90 -12.26 -9.81 -14.89
CA PRO A 90 -11.64 -8.48 -14.79
C PRO A 90 -11.21 -8.13 -13.36
N VAL A 91 -11.81 -8.79 -12.36
CA VAL A 91 -11.60 -8.55 -10.93
C VAL A 91 -10.19 -8.90 -10.45
N ASP A 92 -9.55 -9.94 -11.00
CA ASP A 92 -8.18 -10.36 -10.59
C ASP A 92 -7.08 -9.38 -11.10
N ARG A 93 -7.39 -8.65 -12.17
CA ARG A 93 -6.48 -7.62 -12.72
C ARG A 93 -6.60 -6.29 -11.97
N GLU A 94 -7.81 -5.91 -11.56
CA GLU A 94 -8.06 -4.73 -10.72
C GLU A 94 -7.38 -4.89 -9.34
N GLU A 95 -7.57 -6.03 -8.67
CA GLU A 95 -7.06 -6.27 -7.31
C GLU A 95 -5.51 -6.22 -7.23
N ARG A 96 -4.81 -6.72 -8.27
CA ARG A 96 -3.34 -6.63 -8.36
C ARG A 96 -2.83 -5.20 -8.61
N ARG A 97 -3.61 -4.35 -9.29
CA ARG A 97 -3.24 -2.94 -9.56
C ARG A 97 -3.46 -2.07 -8.32
N GLU A 98 -4.56 -2.30 -7.61
CA GLU A 98 -4.88 -1.63 -6.34
C GLU A 98 -3.82 -1.88 -5.26
N THR A 99 -3.34 -3.12 -5.14
CA THR A 99 -2.27 -3.49 -4.20
C THR A 99 -0.98 -2.71 -4.45
N ASN A 100 -0.66 -2.39 -5.72
CA ASN A 100 0.55 -1.66 -6.10
C ASN A 100 0.41 -0.14 -5.81
N VAL A 101 -0.80 0.40 -5.93
CA VAL A 101 -1.11 1.79 -5.56
C VAL A 101 -0.98 1.97 -4.05
N GLU A 102 -1.57 1.08 -3.26
CA GLU A 102 -1.48 1.16 -1.79
C GLU A 102 -0.04 1.06 -1.27
N ASP A 103 0.79 0.16 -1.83
CA ASP A 103 2.21 0.04 -1.46
C ASP A 103 3.00 1.32 -1.82
N ALA A 104 2.74 1.89 -3.01
CA ALA A 104 3.34 3.16 -3.41
C ALA A 104 2.97 4.30 -2.46
N LEU A 105 1.73 4.33 -1.99
CA LEU A 105 1.25 5.31 -1.02
C LEU A 105 1.78 5.06 0.40
N ASP A 106 2.22 3.84 0.75
CA ASP A 106 2.89 3.56 2.04
C ASP A 106 4.19 4.36 2.22
N ALA A 107 4.95 4.52 1.14
CA ALA A 107 6.20 5.28 1.13
C ALA A 107 6.01 6.81 1.17
N VAL A 108 4.79 7.31 0.99
CA VAL A 108 4.50 8.75 0.97
C VAL A 108 4.43 9.29 2.39
N ASP A 109 5.22 10.33 2.64
CA ASP A 109 5.18 11.11 3.88
C ASP A 109 3.97 12.05 3.85
N PHE A 110 2.86 11.60 4.44
CA PHE A 110 1.67 12.43 4.64
C PHE A 110 1.84 13.30 5.90
N PRO A 111 1.26 14.52 5.92
CA PRO A 111 1.38 15.42 7.07
C PRO A 111 0.80 14.79 8.34
N GLY A 112 1.62 14.68 9.40
CA GLY A 112 1.34 13.98 10.67
C GLY A 112 0.29 14.60 11.61
N GLY A 113 -0.85 15.05 11.08
CA GLY A 113 -2.00 15.56 11.85
C GLY A 113 -3.34 15.21 11.21
N ARG A 114 -3.36 14.22 10.31
CA ARG A 114 -4.54 13.72 9.59
C ARG A 114 -4.52 12.20 9.67
N GLU A 115 -5.69 11.57 9.55
CA GLU A 115 -5.75 10.12 9.40
C GLU A 115 -5.08 9.74 8.08
N ARG A 116 -4.06 8.88 8.19
CA ARG A 116 -3.28 8.43 7.04
C ARG A 116 -4.17 7.70 6.04
N GLU A 117 -5.12 6.92 6.55
CA GLU A 117 -6.11 6.19 5.76
C GLU A 117 -6.94 7.16 4.91
N GLU A 118 -7.47 8.24 5.48
CA GLU A 118 -8.19 9.27 4.71
C GLU A 118 -7.32 9.93 3.62
N CYS A 119 -6.03 10.15 3.91
CA CYS A 119 -5.09 10.67 2.91
C CYS A 119 -4.93 9.69 1.73
N VAL A 120 -4.81 8.40 2.03
CA VAL A 120 -4.68 7.33 1.04
C VAL A 120 -5.96 7.25 0.21
N GLU A 121 -7.12 7.26 0.85
CA GLU A 121 -8.42 7.23 0.17
C GLU A 121 -8.61 8.43 -0.76
N ALA A 122 -8.23 9.64 -0.33
CA ALA A 122 -8.29 10.82 -1.19
C ALA A 122 -7.40 10.70 -2.44
N VAL A 123 -6.23 10.06 -2.31
CA VAL A 123 -5.35 9.82 -3.46
C VAL A 123 -5.91 8.70 -4.34
N ARG A 124 -6.44 7.63 -3.74
CA ARG A 124 -7.07 6.50 -4.44
C ARG A 124 -8.25 6.97 -5.28
N ALA A 125 -9.15 7.78 -4.71
CA ALA A 125 -10.27 8.37 -5.43
C ALA A 125 -9.81 9.27 -6.60
N ALA A 126 -8.70 10.01 -6.44
CA ALA A 126 -8.10 10.74 -7.55
C ALA A 126 -7.54 9.82 -8.64
N TYR A 127 -6.93 8.70 -8.26
CA TYR A 127 -6.47 7.68 -9.21
C TYR A 127 -7.63 6.98 -9.92
N GLU A 128 -8.72 6.66 -9.21
CA GLU A 128 -9.95 6.11 -9.81
C GLU A 128 -10.59 7.07 -10.80
N TYR A 129 -10.59 8.36 -10.50
CA TYR A 129 -11.01 9.38 -11.46
C TYR A 129 -10.17 9.33 -12.74
N LEU A 130 -8.84 9.20 -12.62
CA LEU A 130 -7.95 9.03 -13.76
C LEU A 130 -8.23 7.73 -14.53
N GLN A 131 -8.56 6.63 -13.84
CA GLN A 131 -8.92 5.37 -14.52
C GLN A 131 -10.21 5.49 -15.31
N ARG A 132 -11.19 6.27 -14.82
CA ARG A 132 -12.47 6.47 -15.48
C ARG A 132 -12.41 7.45 -16.66
N GLU A 133 -11.77 8.60 -16.45
CA GLU A 133 -11.74 9.69 -17.44
C GLU A 133 -10.49 9.65 -18.33
N GLY A 134 -9.46 8.88 -17.95
CA GLY A 134 -8.16 8.76 -18.65
C GLY A 134 -7.18 9.90 -18.38
N SER A 135 -7.68 11.08 -18.03
CA SER A 135 -6.87 12.24 -17.65
C SER A 135 -7.63 13.13 -16.68
N GLY A 136 -6.91 13.89 -15.87
CA GLY A 136 -7.52 14.75 -14.86
C GLY A 136 -6.62 15.88 -14.43
N THR A 137 -7.22 17.04 -14.22
CA THR A 137 -6.53 18.21 -13.69
C THR A 137 -6.74 18.35 -12.19
N MET A 138 -5.83 19.05 -11.52
CA MET A 138 -5.99 19.45 -10.12
C MET A 138 -7.39 19.99 -9.77
N ARG A 139 -8.03 20.74 -10.68
CA ARG A 139 -9.36 21.31 -10.44
C ARG A 139 -10.44 20.22 -10.42
N GLU A 140 -10.35 19.25 -11.32
CA GLU A 140 -11.29 18.13 -11.38
C GLU A 140 -11.19 17.27 -10.13
N PHE A 141 -9.97 16.94 -9.70
CA PHE A 141 -9.79 16.24 -8.43
C PHE A 141 -10.35 17.02 -7.24
N VAL A 142 -10.18 18.34 -7.20
CA VAL A 142 -10.74 19.13 -6.09
C VAL A 142 -12.27 19.19 -6.16
N ARG A 143 -12.86 19.23 -7.36
CA ARG A 143 -14.31 19.29 -7.51
C ARG A 143 -14.99 17.96 -7.24
N GLU A 144 -14.41 16.87 -7.72
CA GLU A 144 -15.03 15.55 -7.68
C GLU A 144 -14.59 14.77 -6.44
N VAL A 145 -13.32 14.86 -6.03
CA VAL A 145 -12.76 14.03 -4.95
C VAL A 145 -12.76 14.73 -3.59
N MET A 146 -12.39 16.02 -3.53
CA MET A 146 -12.32 16.74 -2.25
C MET A 146 -13.65 16.81 -1.45
N PRO A 147 -14.86 16.92 -2.04
CA PRO A 147 -16.09 16.92 -1.24
C PRO A 147 -16.38 15.56 -0.60
N GLU A 148 -15.95 14.46 -1.22
CA GLU A 148 -16.10 13.11 -0.67
C GLU A 148 -14.97 12.78 0.33
N HIS A 149 -13.75 13.24 0.02
CA HIS A 149 -12.54 13.00 0.82
C HIS A 149 -11.81 14.32 1.16
N PRO A 150 -12.39 15.16 2.03
CA PRO A 150 -11.78 16.44 2.41
C PRO A 150 -10.55 16.26 3.29
N VAL A 151 -10.41 15.11 3.98
CA VAL A 151 -9.29 14.82 4.91
C VAL A 151 -9.09 15.98 5.89
N GLY A 152 -10.20 16.47 6.46
CA GLY A 152 -10.24 17.62 7.37
C GLY A 152 -9.82 18.98 6.78
N TYR A 153 -9.75 19.15 5.46
CA TYR A 153 -9.58 20.45 4.81
C TYR A 153 -10.94 21.04 4.41
N ASP A 154 -11.09 22.36 4.51
CA ASP A 154 -12.27 23.05 3.99
C ASP A 154 -12.36 22.91 2.47
N VAL A 155 -13.50 22.38 2.01
CA VAL A 155 -13.83 22.28 0.59
C VAL A 155 -14.05 23.69 0.07
N PRO A 156 -13.19 24.17 -0.85
CA PRO A 156 -13.34 25.50 -1.43
C PRO A 156 -14.53 25.51 -2.40
N ASP A 157 -15.30 26.60 -2.40
CA ASP A 157 -16.22 26.88 -3.50
C ASP A 157 -15.40 27.47 -4.65
N LEU A 158 -15.03 26.64 -5.62
CA LEU A 158 -14.19 27.06 -6.76
C LEU A 158 -15.06 27.46 -7.94
N GLU A 159 -15.01 28.74 -8.32
CA GLU A 159 -15.68 29.21 -9.53
C GLU A 159 -14.97 28.71 -10.80
N PRO A 160 -15.69 28.57 -11.93
CA PRO A 160 -15.09 28.18 -13.19
C PRO A 160 -14.02 29.20 -13.65
N GLY A 161 -12.76 28.77 -13.63
CA GLY A 161 -11.60 29.59 -14.04
C GLY A 161 -10.64 29.88 -12.89
N GLU A 162 -11.03 29.65 -11.64
CA GLU A 162 -10.13 29.78 -10.50
C GLU A 162 -9.18 28.58 -10.37
N ARG A 163 -7.92 28.90 -10.08
CA ARG A 163 -6.90 27.88 -9.82
C ARG A 163 -6.86 27.61 -8.32
N TYR A 164 -7.26 26.41 -7.92
CA TYR A 164 -7.04 25.95 -6.56
C TYR A 164 -5.55 25.89 -6.22
N ARG A 165 -5.18 26.40 -5.05
CA ARG A 165 -3.79 26.35 -4.55
C ARG A 165 -3.75 25.95 -3.07
N GLY A 166 -4.72 25.15 -2.63
CA GLY A 166 -4.82 24.76 -1.23
C GLY A 166 -3.81 23.70 -0.80
N ALA A 167 -3.72 23.53 0.52
CA ALA A 167 -2.78 22.61 1.15
C ALA A 167 -3.14 21.14 0.91
N TRP A 168 -4.42 20.80 0.77
CA TRP A 168 -4.89 19.45 0.44
C TRP A 168 -4.20 18.90 -0.81
N TRP A 169 -4.27 19.64 -1.92
CA TRP A 169 -3.62 19.23 -3.17
C TRP A 169 -2.10 19.09 -3.02
N ARG A 170 -1.42 20.10 -2.44
CA ARG A 170 0.06 20.09 -2.38
C ARG A 170 0.64 19.08 -1.40
N LYS A 171 -0.08 18.75 -0.33
CA LYS A 171 0.42 17.91 0.76
C LYS A 171 -0.14 16.48 0.75
N VAL A 172 -1.26 16.24 0.07
CA VAL A 172 -1.94 14.94 0.06
C VAL A 172 -1.96 14.37 -1.35
N VAL A 173 -2.74 14.97 -2.25
CA VAL A 173 -3.02 14.36 -3.56
C VAL A 173 -1.82 14.39 -4.49
N LYS A 174 -1.14 15.53 -4.62
CA LYS A 174 0.03 15.66 -5.48
C LYS A 174 1.17 14.69 -5.13
N PRO A 175 1.65 14.61 -3.86
CA PRO A 175 2.71 13.67 -3.52
C PRO A 175 2.24 12.21 -3.63
N GLY A 176 0.96 11.93 -3.34
CA GLY A 176 0.38 10.60 -3.52
C GLY A 176 0.36 10.16 -4.99
N LEU A 177 -0.25 10.95 -5.88
CA LEU A 177 -0.30 10.65 -7.31
C LEU A 177 1.11 10.53 -7.92
N ALA A 178 2.06 11.37 -7.50
CA ALA A 178 3.44 11.29 -8.00
C ALA A 178 4.20 10.04 -7.52
N ALA A 179 3.74 9.38 -6.45
CA ALA A 179 4.36 8.15 -5.97
C ALA A 179 3.84 6.91 -6.71
N ILE A 180 2.65 6.98 -7.30
CA ILE A 180 2.05 5.86 -8.03
C ILE A 180 2.81 5.66 -9.36
N PRO A 181 3.35 4.45 -9.63
CA PRO A 181 4.12 4.19 -10.84
C PRO A 181 3.27 4.22 -12.12
N ASP A 182 1.97 3.94 -12.02
CA ASP A 182 0.99 4.01 -13.12
C ASP A 182 0.55 5.44 -13.45
N VAL A 183 1.00 6.46 -12.72
CA VAL A 183 0.57 7.85 -12.93
C VAL A 183 1.71 8.69 -13.48
N GLU A 184 1.47 9.34 -14.62
CA GLU A 184 2.39 10.30 -15.20
C GLU A 184 2.09 11.72 -14.70
N SER A 185 3.09 12.32 -14.06
CA SER A 185 3.02 13.71 -13.63
C SER A 185 3.17 14.67 -14.84
N PRO A 186 2.36 15.75 -14.91
CA PRO A 186 2.41 16.69 -16.03
C PRO A 186 3.80 17.33 -16.24
N PRO A 187 4.19 17.63 -17.49
CA PRO A 187 5.40 18.39 -17.78
C PRO A 187 5.35 19.79 -17.14
N ARG A 188 6.52 20.43 -16.97
CA ARG A 188 6.63 21.77 -16.34
C ARG A 188 5.68 22.79 -16.99
N GLY A 189 4.62 23.14 -16.27
CA GLY A 189 3.61 24.14 -16.68
C GLY A 189 2.26 23.55 -17.10
N ALA A 190 2.18 22.24 -17.34
CA ALA A 190 0.91 21.52 -17.53
C ALA A 190 0.27 21.18 -16.18
N SER A 191 -1.03 20.90 -16.20
CA SER A 191 -1.81 20.56 -14.99
C SER A 191 -2.51 19.20 -15.11
N ASP A 192 -2.34 18.55 -16.25
CA ASP A 192 -3.04 17.36 -16.70
C ASP A 192 -2.24 16.13 -16.26
N TRP A 193 -2.82 15.36 -15.34
CA TRP A 193 -2.30 14.08 -14.91
C TRP A 193 -2.91 13.01 -15.79
N THR A 194 -2.11 12.05 -16.23
CA THR A 194 -2.52 10.95 -17.10
C THR A 194 -2.06 9.64 -16.51
N LEU A 195 -2.74 8.55 -16.89
CA LEU A 195 -2.25 7.21 -16.57
C LEU A 195 -1.22 6.78 -17.61
N SER A 196 -0.14 6.16 -17.12
CA SER A 196 0.78 5.40 -17.96
C SER A 196 0.12 4.06 -18.30
N GLU A 197 -0.02 3.74 -19.59
CA GLU A 197 -0.55 2.45 -20.08
C GLU A 197 0.42 1.27 -19.89
#